data_AF-A0A3D6E1C7-F1
#
_entry.id   AF-A0A3D6E1C7-F1
#
_cell.length_a   1.000
_cell.length_b   1.000
_cell.length_c   1.000
_cell.angle_alpha   90.00
_cell.angle_beta   90.00
_cell.angle_gamma   90.00
#
_symmetry.space_group_name_H-M   'P 1'
#
loop_
_entity.id
_entity.type
_entity.pdbx_description
1 polymer ?
#
loop_
_entity_poly.entity_id
_entity_poly.type
_entity_poly.pdbx_seq_one_letter_code
_entity_poly.pdbx_strand_id
1 'polypeptide(L)'
;YLKLVTPYLAAVLVAIACAAIARLLMTHDSIPGRPTLPQVAAHALLLQDVLGYEGLSAGVWYIAIDFQLFALLLGILWLARRLGRRIGAPLVGALLVGLVALASLYHFNRDSAWDAWAIYFFGSYALGALTYWASNRPRAAGWLLLIGASVVAALFVDYRSRIAVALLVGLALGLARRSGVLESWPRSRVVAYLATISYSVFLVHFPVCLVINGLFSRFGMPDPTVKLAGVLVAWLASLAAGGLFYRFVESPAQRGFRRLRWVAT
;
A
#
# COMPACT_ATOMS: atom_id res chain seq x y z
N TYR A 1 -0.44 -6.63 12.42
CA TYR A 1 -0.02 -7.90 11.80
C TYR A 1 -1.22 -8.79 11.43
N LEU A 2 -1.87 -9.49 12.37
CA LEU A 2 -2.93 -10.48 12.04
C LEU A 2 -4.08 -9.95 11.17
N LYS A 3 -4.55 -8.71 11.42
CA LYS A 3 -5.59 -8.07 10.60
C LYS A 3 -5.21 -7.96 9.11
N LEU A 4 -3.93 -7.76 8.81
CA LEU A 4 -3.40 -7.57 7.46
C LEU A 4 -3.06 -8.91 6.80
N VAL A 5 -2.38 -9.79 7.54
CA VAL A 5 -1.73 -10.99 7.01
C VAL A 5 -2.74 -12.10 6.69
N THR A 6 -3.82 -12.26 7.47
CA THR A 6 -4.80 -13.32 7.23
C THR A 6 -5.47 -13.23 5.85
N PRO A 7 -6.10 -12.10 5.46
CA PRO A 7 -6.62 -11.95 4.10
C PRO A 7 -5.51 -11.96 3.05
N TYR A 8 -4.32 -11.44 3.35
CA TYR A 8 -3.17 -11.50 2.45
C TYR A 8 -2.75 -12.93 2.10
N LEU A 9 -2.62 -13.82 3.09
CA LEU A 9 -2.23 -15.22 2.87
C LEU A 9 -3.26 -15.97 2.02
N ALA A 10 -4.56 -15.74 2.29
CA ALA A 10 -5.61 -16.29 1.45
C ALA A 10 -5.51 -15.80 0.00
N ALA A 11 -5.17 -14.52 -0.22
CA ALA A 11 -4.95 -13.99 -1.55
C ALA A 11 -3.69 -14.57 -2.23
N VAL A 12 -2.62 -14.83 -1.49
CA VAL A 12 -1.43 -15.52 -2.02
C VAL A 12 -1.79 -16.95 -2.47
N LEU A 13 -2.60 -17.68 -1.72
CA LEU A 13 -3.08 -19.01 -2.13
C LEU A 13 -3.92 -18.94 -3.41
N VAL A 14 -4.85 -17.97 -3.50
CA VAL A 14 -5.61 -17.71 -4.72
C VAL A 14 -4.67 -17.37 -5.88
N ALA A 15 -3.65 -16.55 -5.65
CA ALA A 15 -2.68 -16.19 -6.67
C ALA A 15 -1.87 -17.38 -7.19
N ILE A 16 -1.44 -18.28 -6.29
CA ILE A 16 -0.76 -19.53 -6.66
C ILE A 16 -1.67 -20.39 -7.56
N ALA A 17 -2.95 -20.53 -7.20
CA ALA A 17 -3.92 -21.30 -7.97
C ALA A 17 -4.19 -20.66 -9.35
N CYS A 18 -4.41 -19.35 -9.40
CA CYS A 18 -4.59 -18.61 -10.65
C CYS A 18 -3.35 -18.66 -11.54
N ALA A 19 -2.15 -18.58 -10.98
CA ALA A 19 -0.90 -18.75 -11.73
C ALA A 19 -0.78 -20.17 -12.31
N ALA A 20 -1.20 -21.20 -11.59
CA ALA A 20 -1.24 -22.56 -12.11
C ALA A 20 -2.18 -22.70 -13.32
N ILE A 21 -3.36 -22.09 -13.26
CA ILE A 21 -4.30 -22.05 -14.40
C ILE A 21 -3.71 -21.24 -15.55
N ALA A 22 -3.13 -20.08 -15.29
CA ALA A 22 -2.55 -19.21 -16.31
C ALA A 22 -1.41 -19.89 -17.08
N ARG A 23 -0.56 -20.69 -16.40
CA ARG A 23 0.49 -21.50 -17.06
C ARG A 23 -0.06 -22.52 -18.07
N LEU A 24 -1.30 -22.97 -17.91
CA LEU A 24 -1.95 -23.86 -18.88
C LEU A 24 -2.58 -23.08 -20.04
N LEU A 25 -2.83 -21.79 -19.87
CA LEU A 25 -3.49 -20.94 -20.86
C LEU A 25 -2.50 -20.19 -21.74
N MET A 26 -1.39 -19.71 -21.18
CA MET A 26 -0.39 -18.90 -21.88
C MET A 26 1.02 -19.10 -21.31
N THR A 27 2.02 -18.76 -22.11
CA THR A 27 3.42 -18.61 -21.69
C THR A 27 3.76 -17.12 -21.66
N HIS A 28 4.04 -16.57 -20.49
CA HIS A 28 4.38 -15.16 -20.31
C HIS A 28 5.23 -14.98 -19.04
N ASP A 29 6.24 -14.12 -19.08
CA ASP A 29 7.19 -13.89 -17.96
C ASP A 29 6.51 -13.34 -16.70
N SER A 30 5.29 -12.81 -16.83
CA SER A 30 4.51 -12.29 -15.72
C SER A 30 3.81 -13.38 -14.89
N ILE A 31 3.85 -14.65 -15.33
CA ILE A 31 3.28 -15.75 -14.56
C ILE A 31 4.33 -16.23 -13.56
N PRO A 32 4.09 -16.10 -12.23
CA PRO A 32 5.05 -16.57 -11.23
C PRO A 32 5.40 -18.04 -11.41
N GLY A 33 6.60 -18.43 -10.99
CA GLY A 33 7.05 -19.82 -10.96
C GLY A 33 6.21 -20.73 -10.04
N ARG A 34 6.64 -21.98 -9.91
CA ARG A 34 6.07 -22.88 -8.89
C ARG A 34 6.61 -22.47 -7.52
N PRO A 35 5.75 -22.21 -6.52
CA PRO A 35 6.21 -21.75 -5.21
C PRO A 35 7.02 -22.83 -4.49
N THR A 36 8.07 -22.42 -3.79
CA THR A 36 8.82 -23.29 -2.87
C THR A 36 8.33 -23.09 -1.43
N LEU A 37 8.49 -24.10 -0.55
CA LEU A 37 8.09 -23.97 0.86
C LEU A 37 8.80 -22.81 1.59
N PRO A 38 10.12 -22.61 1.44
CA PRO A 38 10.81 -21.45 2.04
C PRO A 38 10.28 -20.11 1.53
N GLN A 39 9.96 -20.01 0.24
CA GLN A 39 9.36 -18.81 -0.34
C GLN A 39 8.00 -18.51 0.26
N VAL A 40 7.14 -19.52 0.43
CA VAL A 40 5.82 -19.34 1.08
C VAL A 40 5.97 -18.90 2.54
N ALA A 41 6.93 -19.46 3.27
CA ALA A 41 7.22 -19.03 4.63
C ALA A 41 7.73 -17.59 4.69
N ALA A 42 8.62 -17.19 3.77
CA ALA A 42 9.10 -15.82 3.65
C ALA A 42 7.96 -14.83 3.36
N HIS A 43 7.02 -15.21 2.48
CA HIS A 43 5.81 -14.43 2.21
C HIS A 43 4.91 -14.31 3.45
N ALA A 44 4.70 -15.39 4.18
CA ALA A 44 3.92 -15.37 5.42
C ALA A 44 4.51 -14.42 6.47
N LEU A 45 5.84 -14.37 6.56
CA LEU A 45 6.56 -13.48 7.46
C LEU A 45 6.74 -12.05 6.92
N LEU A 46 6.33 -11.79 5.67
CA LEU A 46 6.55 -10.51 4.97
C LEU A 46 8.04 -10.15 4.81
N LEU A 47 8.88 -11.17 4.61
CA LEU A 47 10.34 -11.08 4.47
C LEU A 47 10.83 -11.46 3.07
N GLN A 48 9.93 -11.70 2.11
CA GLN A 48 10.29 -12.24 0.80
C GLN A 48 11.32 -11.37 0.05
N ASP A 49 11.12 -10.05 -0.01
CA ASP A 49 12.02 -9.16 -0.76
C ASP A 49 13.37 -9.00 -0.06
N VAL A 50 13.38 -9.00 1.28
CA VAL A 50 14.62 -8.95 2.10
C VAL A 50 15.46 -10.23 1.92
N LEU A 51 14.80 -11.37 1.74
CA LEU A 51 15.44 -12.67 1.52
C LEU A 51 15.71 -12.96 0.03
N GLY A 52 15.39 -12.04 -0.87
CA GLY A 52 15.62 -12.19 -2.32
C GLY A 52 14.68 -13.17 -3.03
N TYR A 53 13.53 -13.47 -2.44
CA TYR A 53 12.52 -14.30 -3.10
C TYR A 53 11.62 -13.47 -4.02
N GLU A 54 11.36 -13.98 -5.22
CA GLU A 54 10.39 -13.38 -6.14
C GLU A 54 8.97 -13.36 -5.55
N GLY A 55 8.23 -12.30 -5.85
CA GLY A 55 6.85 -12.13 -5.41
C GLY A 55 5.89 -13.11 -6.07
N LEU A 56 5.08 -13.80 -5.26
CA LEU A 56 4.02 -14.71 -5.75
C LEU A 56 2.82 -13.98 -6.37
N SER A 57 2.75 -12.66 -6.20
CA SER A 57 1.80 -11.76 -6.86
C SER A 57 2.37 -10.34 -6.87
N ALA A 58 2.06 -9.56 -7.90
CA ALA A 58 2.64 -8.23 -8.13
C ALA A 58 2.40 -7.23 -6.97
N GLY A 59 1.35 -7.42 -6.16
CA GLY A 59 1.01 -6.53 -5.04
C GLY A 59 1.65 -6.89 -3.70
N VAL A 60 2.35 -8.03 -3.60
CA VAL A 60 2.78 -8.59 -2.31
C VAL A 60 3.86 -7.76 -1.63
N TRP A 61 4.85 -7.29 -2.39
CA TRP A 61 5.95 -6.48 -1.88
C TRP A 61 5.44 -5.24 -1.12
N TYR A 62 4.37 -4.61 -1.63
CA TYR A 62 3.79 -3.42 -1.05
C TYR A 62 3.25 -3.67 0.37
N ILE A 63 2.71 -4.85 0.64
CA ILE A 63 2.16 -5.22 1.95
C ILE A 63 3.28 -5.41 2.97
N ALA A 64 4.40 -5.99 2.54
CA ALA A 64 5.60 -6.11 3.38
C ALA A 64 6.17 -4.73 3.71
N ILE A 65 6.31 -3.86 2.70
CA ILE A 65 6.75 -2.48 2.89
C ILE A 65 5.79 -1.68 3.79
N ASP A 66 4.47 -1.78 3.60
CA ASP A 66 3.49 -1.08 4.43
C ASP A 66 3.56 -1.53 5.90
N PHE A 67 3.75 -2.83 6.14
CA PHE A 67 3.99 -3.35 7.48
C PHE A 67 5.28 -2.79 8.09
N GLN A 68 6.39 -2.77 7.34
CA GLN A 68 7.65 -2.20 7.80
C GLN A 68 7.52 -0.68 8.08
N LEU A 69 6.84 0.08 7.21
CA LEU A 69 6.60 1.51 7.37
C LEU A 69 5.80 1.82 8.63
N PHE A 70 4.73 1.05 8.87
CA PHE A 70 3.94 1.16 10.08
C PHE A 70 4.77 0.84 11.33
N ALA A 71 5.56 -0.24 11.29
CA ALA A 71 6.44 -0.62 12.40
C ALA A 71 7.50 0.46 12.68
N LEU A 72 8.10 1.01 11.64
CA LEU A 72 9.08 2.10 11.72
C LEU A 72 8.47 3.36 12.34
N LEU A 73 7.31 3.81 11.84
CA LEU A 73 6.59 4.95 12.39
C LEU A 73 6.23 4.74 13.87
N LEU A 74 5.71 3.55 14.21
CA LEU A 74 5.37 3.22 15.59
C LEU A 74 6.60 3.22 16.50
N GLY A 75 7.73 2.69 16.02
CA GLY A 75 9.02 2.71 16.72
C GLY A 75 9.51 4.14 16.97
N ILE A 76 9.44 5.00 15.96
CA ILE A 76 9.80 6.43 16.07
C ILE A 76 8.91 7.13 17.11
N LEU A 77 7.59 6.94 17.05
CA LEU A 77 6.66 7.57 18.00
C LEU A 77 6.82 7.01 19.42
N TRP A 78 7.16 5.74 19.57
CA TRP A 78 7.50 5.15 20.87
C TRP A 78 8.78 5.76 21.44
N LEU A 79 9.82 5.92 20.62
CA LEU A 79 11.06 6.58 21.02
C LEU A 79 10.81 8.04 21.38
N ALA A 80 10.01 8.75 20.59
CA ALA A 80 9.61 10.14 20.86
C ALA A 80 8.92 10.29 22.21
N ARG A 81 8.05 9.34 22.60
CA ARG A 81 7.41 9.35 23.93
C ARG A 81 8.41 9.13 25.07
N ARG A 82 9.44 8.30 24.87
CA ARG A 82 10.49 8.07 25.86
C ARG A 82 11.38 9.29 26.05
N LEU A 83 11.76 9.94 24.96
CA LEU A 83 12.64 11.13 24.96
C LEU A 83 11.88 12.40 25.36
N GLY A 84 10.64 12.55 24.91
CA GLY A 84 9.82 13.74 25.07
C GLY A 84 9.10 13.91 26.41
N ARG A 85 9.52 13.18 27.47
CA ARG A 85 8.88 13.24 28.80
C ARG A 85 8.89 14.64 29.42
N ARG A 86 9.82 15.52 29.00
CA ARG A 86 9.96 16.90 29.48
C ARG A 86 9.59 18.00 28.46
N ILE A 87 9.72 17.72 27.15
CA ILE A 87 9.70 18.74 26.07
C ILE A 87 8.46 18.60 25.16
N GLY A 88 7.57 17.65 25.47
CA GLY A 88 6.35 17.39 24.71
C GLY A 88 6.53 16.32 23.64
N ALA A 89 6.08 15.10 23.93
CA ALA A 89 6.16 13.94 23.03
C ALA A 89 5.65 14.19 21.59
N PRO A 90 4.58 14.98 21.34
CA PRO A 90 4.12 15.25 19.97
C PRO A 90 5.10 16.06 19.12
N LEU A 91 5.81 17.03 19.71
CA LEU A 91 6.80 17.83 18.98
C LEU A 91 8.03 16.99 18.63
N VAL A 92 8.55 16.25 19.61
CA VAL A 92 9.67 15.32 19.41
C VAL A 92 9.31 14.28 18.35
N GLY A 93 8.07 13.77 18.37
CA GLY A 93 7.58 12.82 17.36
C GLY A 93 7.58 13.41 15.95
N ALA A 94 7.03 14.61 15.78
CA ALA A 94 7.03 15.29 14.49
C ALA A 94 8.45 15.58 13.97
N LEU A 95 9.37 15.99 14.86
CA LEU A 95 10.76 16.26 14.51
C LEU A 95 11.50 14.97 14.11
N LEU A 96 11.36 13.89 14.86
CA LEU A 96 11.99 12.61 14.53
C LEU A 96 11.44 12.03 13.22
N VAL A 97 10.12 12.08 13.02
CA VAL A 97 9.51 11.66 11.75
C VAL A 97 10.00 12.53 10.60
N GLY A 98 10.08 13.85 10.79
CA GLY A 98 10.63 14.78 9.80
C GLY A 98 12.09 14.47 9.47
N LEU A 99 12.92 14.22 10.48
CA LEU A 99 14.34 13.90 10.30
C LEU A 99 14.53 12.60 9.51
N VAL A 100 13.78 11.54 9.87
CA VAL A 100 13.84 10.26 9.15
C VAL A 100 13.25 10.40 7.74
N ALA A 101 12.24 11.24 7.54
CA ALA A 101 11.71 11.54 6.22
C ALA A 101 12.74 12.26 5.34
N LEU A 102 13.48 13.23 5.89
CA LEU A 102 14.57 13.90 5.18
C LEU A 102 15.71 12.92 4.85
N ALA A 103 16.14 12.10 5.82
CA ALA A 103 17.14 11.06 5.57
C ALA A 103 16.69 10.09 4.46
N SER A 104 15.40 9.72 4.47
CA SER A 104 14.80 8.92 3.40
C SER A 104 14.88 9.64 2.06
N LEU A 105 14.38 10.88 1.94
CA LEU A 105 14.34 11.61 0.67
C LEU A 105 15.72 11.91 0.08
N TYR A 106 16.68 12.33 0.91
CA TYR A 106 17.98 12.82 0.45
C TYR A 106 19.07 11.75 0.39
N HIS A 107 18.86 10.58 1.00
CA HIS A 107 19.86 9.51 1.02
C HIS A 107 19.27 8.18 0.56
N PHE A 108 18.45 7.53 1.40
CA PHE A 108 18.02 6.15 1.14
C PHE A 108 17.18 6.00 -0.11
N ASN A 109 16.25 6.91 -0.35
CA ASN A 109 15.39 6.86 -1.53
C ASN A 109 16.23 6.89 -2.80
N ARG A 110 17.39 7.53 -2.82
CA ARG A 110 18.19 7.70 -4.04
C ARG A 110 18.90 6.41 -4.49
N ASP A 111 19.04 5.44 -3.60
CA ASP A 111 19.77 4.19 -3.85
C ASP A 111 18.81 3.00 -3.89
N SER A 112 18.71 2.36 -5.07
CA SER A 112 17.82 1.23 -5.30
C SER A 112 18.17 -0.01 -4.47
N ALA A 113 19.38 -0.11 -3.92
CA ALA A 113 19.74 -1.20 -3.01
C ALA A 113 18.86 -1.25 -1.74
N TRP A 114 18.16 -0.16 -1.44
CA TRP A 114 17.27 -0.05 -0.29
C TRP A 114 15.79 -0.31 -0.60
N ASP A 115 15.42 -0.66 -1.83
CA ASP A 115 14.02 -0.78 -2.26
C ASP A 115 13.23 -1.94 -1.59
N ALA A 116 13.93 -2.86 -0.91
CA ALA A 116 13.33 -3.87 -0.04
C ALA A 116 12.97 -3.35 1.38
N TRP A 117 13.40 -2.13 1.73
CA TRP A 117 13.30 -1.57 3.08
C TRP A 117 12.36 -0.36 3.18
N ALA A 118 11.59 -0.29 4.26
CA ALA A 118 10.71 0.84 4.54
C ALA A 118 11.40 2.20 4.53
N ILE A 119 12.68 2.27 4.94
CA ILE A 119 13.42 3.54 4.98
C ILE A 119 13.53 4.20 3.61
N TYR A 120 13.53 3.41 2.53
CA TYR A 120 13.51 3.91 1.16
C TYR A 120 12.21 4.65 0.83
N PHE A 121 11.06 4.18 1.32
CA PHE A 121 9.73 4.77 1.04
C PHE A 121 9.24 5.73 2.14
N PHE A 122 9.98 5.83 3.25
CA PHE A 122 9.53 6.55 4.44
C PHE A 122 9.28 8.03 4.17
N GLY A 123 10.05 8.68 3.29
CA GLY A 123 9.84 10.08 2.90
C GLY A 123 8.43 10.35 2.39
N SER A 124 7.94 9.54 1.43
CA SER A 124 6.56 9.65 0.92
C SER A 124 5.51 9.25 1.95
N TYR A 125 5.79 8.27 2.81
CA TYR A 125 4.86 7.80 3.83
C TYR A 125 4.67 8.84 4.96
N ALA A 126 5.80 9.36 5.48
CA ALA A 126 5.83 10.36 6.53
C ALA A 126 5.20 11.69 6.08
N LEU A 127 5.28 12.03 4.79
CA LEU A 127 4.66 13.22 4.24
C LEU A 127 3.16 13.28 4.56
N GLY A 128 2.41 12.19 4.39
CA GLY A 128 0.99 12.15 4.74
C GLY A 128 0.72 12.44 6.23
N ALA A 129 1.52 11.82 7.11
CA ALA A 129 1.42 12.03 8.56
C ALA A 129 1.79 13.48 8.95
N LEU A 130 2.88 14.01 8.39
CA LEU A 130 3.37 15.37 8.63
C LEU A 130 2.37 16.42 8.12
N THR A 131 1.81 16.24 6.93
CA THR A 131 0.77 17.11 6.39
C THR A 131 -0.47 17.09 7.27
N TYR A 132 -0.93 15.91 7.70
CA TYR A 132 -2.06 15.79 8.62
C TYR A 132 -1.80 16.52 9.95
N TRP A 133 -0.63 16.33 10.56
CA TRP A 133 -0.27 17.00 11.81
C TRP A 133 -0.13 18.52 11.62
N ALA A 134 0.48 18.96 10.53
CA ALA A 134 0.64 20.37 10.19
C ALA A 134 -0.70 21.08 9.99
N SER A 135 -1.64 20.45 9.29
CA SER A 135 -2.98 21.02 9.03
C SER A 135 -3.80 21.26 10.29
N ASN A 136 -3.50 20.55 11.39
CA ASN A 136 -4.19 20.69 12.68
C ASN A 136 -3.53 21.71 13.63
N ARG A 137 -2.49 22.45 13.21
CA ARG A 137 -1.77 23.42 14.04
C ARG A 137 -2.10 24.88 13.70
N PRO A 138 -1.95 25.81 14.66
CA PRO A 138 -1.89 27.23 14.32
C PRO A 138 -0.72 27.46 13.36
N ARG A 139 -0.91 28.30 12.33
CA ARG A 139 0.03 28.53 11.22
C ARG A 139 0.28 27.32 10.31
N ALA A 140 -0.75 26.48 10.09
CA ALA A 140 -0.71 25.35 9.16
C ALA A 140 -0.04 25.67 7.80
N ALA A 141 -0.33 26.84 7.22
CA ALA A 141 0.25 27.26 5.94
C ALA A 141 1.79 27.31 5.97
N GLY A 142 2.39 27.83 7.05
CA GLY A 142 3.85 27.89 7.18
C GLY A 142 4.49 26.50 7.29
N TRP A 143 3.86 25.59 8.02
CA TRP A 143 4.32 24.20 8.12
C TRP A 143 4.18 23.44 6.81
N LEU A 144 3.05 23.59 6.11
CA LEU A 144 2.84 22.99 4.80
C LEU A 144 3.83 23.54 3.76
N LEU A 145 4.15 24.84 3.82
CA LEU A 145 5.16 25.45 2.97
C LEU A 145 6.55 24.90 3.28
N LEU A 146 6.92 24.75 4.55
CA LEU A 146 8.21 24.17 4.94
C LEU A 146 8.36 22.72 4.46
N ILE A 147 7.33 21.89 4.68
CA ILE A 147 7.28 20.50 4.21
C ILE A 147 7.37 20.47 2.68
N GLY A 148 6.55 21.27 2.00
CA GLY A 148 6.51 21.35 0.55
C GLY A 148 7.84 21.80 -0.05
N ALA A 149 8.45 22.86 0.49
CA ALA A 149 9.75 23.36 0.06
C ALA A 149 10.86 22.31 0.23
N SER A 150 10.85 21.57 1.33
CA SER A 150 11.82 20.49 1.58
C SER A 150 11.68 19.36 0.54
N VAL A 151 10.44 18.95 0.21
CA VAL A 151 10.19 17.91 -0.79
C VAL A 151 10.50 18.40 -2.22
N VAL A 152 10.14 19.64 -2.55
CA VAL A 152 10.48 20.27 -3.83
C VAL A 152 11.99 20.37 -4.00
N ALA A 153 12.72 20.77 -2.96
CA ALA A 153 14.18 20.77 -2.98
C ALA A 153 14.72 19.36 -3.24
N ALA A 154 14.21 18.31 -2.57
CA ALA A 154 14.61 16.94 -2.85
C ALA A 154 14.37 16.52 -4.33
N LEU A 155 13.23 16.92 -4.92
CA LEU A 155 12.91 16.68 -6.32
C LEU A 155 13.86 17.40 -7.30
N PHE A 156 14.42 18.55 -6.93
CA PHE A 156 15.45 19.22 -7.72
C PHE A 156 16.81 18.52 -7.64
N VAL A 157 17.13 17.85 -6.53
CA VAL A 157 18.40 17.10 -6.39
C VAL A 157 18.34 15.76 -7.13
N ASP A 158 17.20 15.07 -7.13
CA ASP A 158 16.95 13.89 -7.96
C ASP A 158 15.44 13.74 -8.20
N TYR A 159 15.02 13.91 -9.45
CA TYR A 159 13.61 13.95 -9.80
C TYR A 159 12.99 12.54 -9.71
N ARG A 160 11.97 12.41 -8.88
CA ARG A 160 11.27 11.15 -8.66
C ARG A 160 9.76 11.35 -8.69
N SER A 161 9.12 10.83 -9.73
CA SER A 161 7.67 10.96 -9.96
C SER A 161 6.83 10.50 -8.77
N ARG A 162 7.23 9.42 -8.08
CA ARG A 162 6.54 8.93 -6.87
C ARG A 162 6.51 9.96 -5.74
N ILE A 163 7.61 10.68 -5.54
CA ILE A 163 7.71 11.74 -4.53
C ILE A 163 6.89 12.97 -4.93
N ALA A 164 6.89 13.32 -6.23
CA ALA A 164 6.05 14.40 -6.75
C ALA A 164 4.55 14.10 -6.56
N VAL A 165 4.10 12.88 -6.87
CA VAL A 165 2.72 12.44 -6.64
C VAL A 165 2.39 12.48 -5.13
N ALA A 166 3.29 11.99 -4.28
CA ALA A 166 3.09 12.05 -2.83
C ALA A 166 2.94 13.50 -2.34
N LEU A 167 3.74 14.44 -2.86
CA LEU A 167 3.64 15.88 -2.58
C LEU A 167 2.28 16.44 -2.99
N LEU A 168 1.88 16.21 -4.23
CA LEU A 168 0.60 16.72 -4.76
C LEU A 168 -0.58 16.17 -3.96
N VAL A 169 -0.61 14.87 -3.69
CA VAL A 169 -1.67 14.23 -2.92
C VAL A 169 -1.67 14.70 -1.46
N GLY A 170 -0.49 14.79 -0.83
CA GLY A 170 -0.35 15.30 0.54
C GLY A 170 -0.87 16.72 0.68
N LEU A 171 -0.46 17.63 -0.21
CA LEU A 171 -0.94 19.01 -0.22
C LEU A 171 -2.44 19.10 -0.51
N ALA A 172 -2.95 18.34 -1.48
CA ALA A 172 -4.38 18.30 -1.79
C ALA A 172 -5.22 17.86 -0.58
N LEU A 173 -4.79 16.81 0.14
CA LEU A 173 -5.44 16.36 1.37
C LEU A 173 -5.32 17.40 2.50
N GLY A 174 -4.15 18.02 2.63
CA GLY A 174 -3.91 19.09 3.61
C GLY A 174 -4.83 20.29 3.41
N LEU A 175 -5.01 20.72 2.15
CA LEU A 175 -5.91 21.81 1.76
C LEU A 175 -7.37 21.42 1.90
N ALA A 176 -7.77 20.24 1.40
CA ALA A 176 -9.14 19.76 1.47
C ALA A 176 -9.61 19.58 2.93
N ARG A 177 -8.70 19.25 3.85
CA ARG A 177 -8.99 19.18 5.28
C ARG A 177 -9.19 20.57 5.89
N ARG A 178 -8.46 21.57 5.40
CA ARG A 178 -8.58 22.96 5.84
C ARG A 178 -9.88 23.60 5.33
N SER A 179 -10.35 23.21 4.15
CA SER A 179 -11.57 23.73 3.55
C SER A 179 -12.86 23.02 4.03
N GLY A 180 -12.77 21.99 4.87
CA GLY A 180 -13.94 21.23 5.33
C GLY A 180 -14.54 20.29 4.27
N VAL A 181 -13.81 20.07 3.17
CA VAL A 181 -14.31 19.29 2.02
C VAL A 181 -14.30 17.80 2.34
N LEU A 182 -13.32 17.29 3.10
CA LEU A 182 -13.28 15.87 3.50
C LEU A 182 -14.50 15.45 4.34
N GLU A 183 -15.10 16.37 5.09
CA GLU A 183 -16.25 16.12 5.94
C GLU A 183 -17.57 16.07 5.16
N SER A 184 -17.60 16.68 3.97
CA SER A 184 -18.81 16.87 3.17
C SER A 184 -18.81 16.09 1.86
N TRP A 185 -17.65 15.69 1.36
CA TRP A 185 -17.50 15.01 0.08
C TRP A 185 -16.47 13.86 0.15
N PRO A 186 -16.72 12.70 -0.49
CA PRO A 186 -17.93 12.32 -1.24
C PRO A 186 -18.98 11.61 -0.36
N ARG A 187 -20.23 12.09 -0.36
CA ARG A 187 -21.38 11.41 0.29
C ARG A 187 -22.03 10.36 -0.62
N SER A 188 -21.24 9.42 -1.16
CA SER A 188 -21.74 8.37 -2.04
C SER A 188 -21.60 6.98 -1.41
N ARG A 189 -22.72 6.24 -1.34
CA ARG A 189 -22.73 4.84 -0.87
C ARG A 189 -21.88 3.94 -1.77
N VAL A 190 -21.85 4.22 -3.08
CA VAL A 190 -21.04 3.47 -4.04
C VAL A 190 -19.56 3.69 -3.77
N VAL A 191 -19.13 4.95 -3.60
CA VAL A 191 -17.73 5.27 -3.29
C VAL A 191 -17.33 4.67 -1.95
N ALA A 192 -18.18 4.75 -0.93
CA ALA A 192 -17.94 4.13 0.37
C ALA A 192 -17.80 2.60 0.27
N TYR A 193 -18.66 1.94 -0.53
CA TYR A 193 -18.57 0.50 -0.76
C TYR A 193 -17.27 0.12 -1.50
N LEU A 194 -16.94 0.82 -2.60
CA LEU A 194 -15.72 0.59 -3.36
C LEU A 194 -14.46 0.81 -2.49
N ALA A 195 -14.46 1.86 -1.66
CA ALA A 195 -13.40 2.10 -0.69
C ALA A 195 -13.29 0.97 0.35
N THR A 196 -14.43 0.43 0.80
CA THR A 196 -14.47 -0.68 1.77
C THR A 196 -13.85 -1.96 1.20
N ILE A 197 -14.08 -2.26 -0.07
CA ILE A 197 -13.53 -3.47 -0.72
C ILE A 197 -12.14 -3.24 -1.34
N SER A 198 -11.59 -2.02 -1.27
CA SER A 198 -10.37 -1.64 -2.01
C SER A 198 -9.16 -2.52 -1.69
N TYR A 199 -8.98 -2.92 -0.43
CA TYR A 199 -7.90 -3.82 -0.02
C TYR A 199 -8.08 -5.22 -0.60
N SER A 200 -9.30 -5.77 -0.53
CA SER A 200 -9.63 -7.04 -1.17
C SER A 200 -9.41 -7.01 -2.68
N VAL A 201 -9.85 -5.94 -3.36
CA VAL A 201 -9.60 -5.74 -4.81
C VAL A 201 -8.10 -5.69 -5.08
N PHE A 202 -7.34 -4.90 -4.33
CA PHE A 202 -5.88 -4.80 -4.45
C PHE A 202 -5.19 -6.18 -4.39
N LEU A 203 -5.62 -7.03 -3.46
CA LEU A 203 -5.07 -8.37 -3.28
C LEU A 203 -5.34 -9.32 -4.44
N VAL A 204 -6.58 -9.32 -4.97
CA VAL A 204 -7.04 -10.32 -5.95
C VAL A 204 -7.00 -9.83 -7.40
N HIS A 205 -6.79 -8.53 -7.63
CA HIS A 205 -6.79 -7.93 -8.96
C HIS A 205 -5.75 -8.58 -9.89
N PHE A 206 -4.49 -8.69 -9.45
CA PHE A 206 -3.44 -9.30 -10.26
C PHE A 206 -3.76 -10.74 -10.71
N PRO A 207 -4.09 -11.68 -9.81
CA PRO A 207 -4.38 -13.05 -10.25
C PRO A 207 -5.64 -13.16 -11.11
N VAL A 208 -6.65 -12.32 -10.90
CA VAL A 208 -7.83 -12.25 -11.78
C VAL A 208 -7.43 -11.78 -13.18
N CYS A 209 -6.68 -10.69 -13.29
CA CYS A 209 -6.15 -10.19 -14.56
C CYS A 209 -5.29 -11.25 -15.26
N LEU A 210 -4.48 -12.01 -14.51
CA LEU A 210 -3.63 -13.05 -15.07
C LEU A 210 -4.45 -14.15 -15.77
N VAL A 211 -5.52 -14.62 -15.14
CA VAL A 211 -6.41 -15.65 -15.73
C VAL A 211 -7.13 -15.09 -16.95
N ILE A 212 -7.67 -13.87 -16.86
CA ILE A 212 -8.41 -13.25 -17.97
C ILE A 212 -7.49 -13.00 -19.16
N ASN A 213 -6.27 -12.50 -18.93
CA ASN A 213 -5.27 -12.36 -19.97
C ASN A 213 -4.90 -13.73 -20.58
N GLY A 214 -4.77 -14.79 -19.78
CA GLY A 214 -4.57 -16.14 -20.29
C GLY A 214 -5.69 -16.62 -21.20
N LEU A 215 -6.95 -16.37 -20.82
CA LEU A 215 -8.13 -16.74 -21.63
C LEU A 215 -8.16 -15.96 -22.95
N PHE A 216 -7.96 -14.64 -22.91
CA PHE A 216 -7.94 -13.82 -24.12
C PHE A 216 -6.71 -14.10 -24.99
N SER A 217 -5.56 -14.45 -24.41
CA SER A 217 -4.38 -14.84 -25.18
C SER A 217 -4.57 -16.17 -25.90
N ARG A 218 -5.35 -17.10 -25.35
CA ARG A 218 -5.57 -18.43 -25.93
C ARG A 218 -6.75 -18.49 -26.89
N PHE A 219 -7.83 -17.77 -26.59
CA PHE A 219 -9.10 -17.86 -27.32
C PHE A 219 -9.51 -16.54 -27.99
N GLY A 220 -8.92 -15.42 -27.62
CA GLY A 220 -9.26 -14.12 -28.16
C GLY A 220 -8.73 -13.93 -29.58
N MET A 221 -9.54 -13.28 -30.42
CA MET A 221 -9.08 -12.86 -31.74
C MET A 221 -8.05 -11.71 -31.61
N PRO A 222 -7.08 -11.58 -32.53
CA PRO A 222 -6.08 -10.50 -32.53
C PRO A 222 -6.64 -9.11 -32.87
N ASP A 223 -7.87 -8.82 -32.48
CA ASP A 223 -8.58 -7.58 -32.80
C ASP A 223 -8.49 -6.56 -31.65
N PRO A 224 -8.23 -5.27 -31.92
CA PRO A 224 -8.15 -4.23 -30.88
C PRO A 224 -9.43 -4.07 -30.04
N THR A 225 -10.62 -4.23 -30.63
CA THR A 225 -11.88 -4.09 -29.90
C THR A 225 -12.10 -5.26 -28.93
N VAL A 226 -11.70 -6.47 -29.32
CA VAL A 226 -11.71 -7.66 -28.45
C VAL A 226 -10.76 -7.47 -27.27
N LYS A 227 -9.57 -6.88 -27.49
CA LYS A 227 -8.64 -6.57 -26.40
C LYS A 227 -9.20 -5.52 -25.45
N LEU A 228 -9.86 -4.48 -25.96
CA LEU A 228 -10.52 -3.46 -25.13
C LEU A 228 -11.65 -4.08 -24.28
N ALA A 229 -12.46 -4.96 -24.87
CA ALA A 229 -13.46 -5.72 -24.14
C ALA A 229 -12.82 -6.58 -23.03
N GLY A 230 -11.66 -7.19 -23.30
CA GLY A 230 -10.88 -7.92 -22.30
C GLY A 230 -10.47 -7.07 -21.10
N VAL A 231 -10.06 -5.81 -21.32
CA VAL A 231 -9.73 -4.88 -20.22
C VAL A 231 -10.96 -4.56 -19.38
N LEU A 232 -12.12 -4.29 -20.01
CA LEU A 232 -13.37 -4.04 -19.29
C LEU A 232 -13.82 -5.26 -18.48
N VAL A 233 -13.74 -6.45 -19.07
CA VAL A 233 -14.03 -7.72 -18.39
C VAL A 233 -13.09 -7.92 -17.21
N ALA A 234 -11.78 -7.70 -17.38
CA ALA A 234 -10.79 -7.80 -16.30
C ALA A 234 -11.08 -6.84 -15.15
N TRP A 235 -11.46 -5.60 -15.47
CA TRP A 235 -11.81 -4.60 -14.47
C TRP A 235 -13.06 -4.98 -13.67
N LEU A 236 -14.15 -5.33 -14.35
CA LEU A 236 -15.40 -5.75 -13.70
C LEU A 236 -15.23 -7.04 -12.88
N ALA A 237 -14.51 -8.02 -13.43
CA ALA A 237 -14.20 -9.26 -12.72
C ALA A 237 -13.35 -9.01 -11.46
N SER A 238 -12.42 -8.06 -11.51
CA SER A 238 -11.61 -7.68 -10.34
C SER A 238 -12.46 -7.04 -9.24
N LEU A 239 -13.41 -6.18 -9.60
CA LEU A 239 -14.35 -5.59 -8.64
C LEU A 239 -15.26 -6.65 -8.02
N ALA A 240 -15.81 -7.55 -8.85
CA ALA A 240 -16.65 -8.64 -8.38
C ALA A 240 -15.89 -9.61 -7.46
N ALA A 241 -14.69 -10.04 -7.88
CA ALA A 241 -13.82 -10.91 -7.10
C ALA A 241 -13.40 -10.24 -5.78
N GLY A 242 -13.04 -8.95 -5.81
CA GLY A 242 -12.72 -8.20 -4.59
C GLY A 242 -13.91 -8.07 -3.65
N GLY A 243 -15.13 -7.87 -4.16
CA GLY A 243 -16.35 -7.86 -3.35
C GLY A 243 -16.66 -9.22 -2.70
N LEU A 244 -16.49 -10.32 -3.44
CA LEU A 244 -16.63 -11.68 -2.92
C LEU A 244 -15.55 -11.97 -1.86
N PHE A 245 -14.29 -11.65 -2.16
CA PHE A 245 -13.18 -11.83 -1.24
C PHE A 245 -13.37 -11.04 0.05
N TYR A 246 -13.84 -9.80 -0.05
CA TYR A 246 -14.18 -8.99 1.11
C TYR A 246 -15.25 -9.67 1.97
N ARG A 247 -16.34 -10.13 1.36
CA ARG A 247 -17.47 -10.75 2.07
C ARG A 247 -17.10 -12.07 2.75
N PHE A 248 -16.32 -12.91 2.08
CA PHE A 248 -16.06 -14.29 2.51
C PHE A 248 -14.73 -14.50 3.22
N VAL A 249 -13.75 -13.62 3.05
CA VAL A 249 -12.40 -13.78 3.62
C VAL A 249 -12.05 -12.62 4.54
N GLU A 250 -12.01 -11.39 4.02
CA GLU A 250 -11.55 -10.24 4.79
C GLU A 250 -12.49 -9.91 5.96
N SER A 251 -13.78 -9.77 5.69
CA SER A 251 -14.78 -9.36 6.68
C SER A 251 -14.95 -10.39 7.82
N PRO A 252 -15.03 -11.71 7.55
CA PRO A 252 -15.02 -12.72 8.60
C PRO A 252 -13.75 -12.74 9.43
N ALA A 253 -12.57 -12.65 8.81
CA ALA A 253 -11.28 -12.63 9.52
C ALA A 253 -11.23 -11.44 10.49
N GLN A 254 -11.62 -10.25 10.04
CA GLN A 254 -11.66 -9.05 10.89
C GLN A 254 -12.67 -9.18 12.04
N ARG A 255 -13.84 -9.78 11.82
CA ARG A 255 -14.82 -10.04 12.89
C ARG A 255 -14.30 -11.03 13.93
N GLY A 256 -13.64 -12.12 13.50
CA GLY A 256 -13.04 -13.11 14.39
C GLY A 256 -12.02 -12.48 15.35
N PHE A 257 -11.12 -11.65 14.83
CA PHE A 257 -10.14 -10.95 15.66
C PHE A 257 -10.76 -9.94 16.62
N ARG A 258 -11.83 -9.24 16.23
CA ARG A 258 -12.55 -8.34 17.14
C ARG A 258 -13.15 -9.10 18.33
N ARG A 259 -13.71 -10.29 18.11
CA ARG A 259 -14.26 -11.13 19.19
C ARG A 259 -13.16 -11.62 20.15
N LEU A 260 -12.03 -12.09 19.62
CA LEU A 260 -10.90 -12.54 20.45
C LEU A 260 -10.33 -11.43 21.36
N ARG A 261 -10.24 -10.19 20.87
CA ARG A 261 -9.78 -9.06 21.68
C ARG A 261 -10.75 -8.69 22.81
N TRP A 262 -12.05 -8.93 22.63
CA TRP A 262 -13.07 -8.68 23.65
C TRP A 262 -13.12 -9.75 24.75
N VAL A 263 -12.71 -10.98 24.45
CA VAL A 263 -12.64 -12.07 25.44
C VAL A 263 -11.35 -11.98 26.27
N ALA A 264 -10.32 -11.31 25.76
CA ALA A 264 -9.01 -11.15 26.42
C ALA A 264 -8.86 -9.87 27.26
N THR A 265 -9.93 -9.07 27.40
CA THR A 265 -10.01 -7.86 28.24
C THR A 265 -11.05 -8.04 29.32
#